data_AF-A0A7C8D5S7-F1
#
_entry.id   AF-A0A7C8D5S7-F1
#
_cell.length_a   1.000
_cell.length_b   1.000
_cell.length_c   1.000
_cell.angle_alpha   90.00
_cell.angle_beta   90.00
_cell.angle_gamma   90.00
#
_symmetry.space_group_name_H-M   'P 1'
#
loop_
_entity.id
_entity.type
_entity.pdbx_description
1 polymer ?
#
loop_
_entity_poly.entity_id
_entity_poly.type
_entity_poly.pdbx_seq_one_letter_code
_entity_poly.pdbx_strand_id
1 'polypeptide(L)'
;MRFDKVIHAIDLHAGGEPGRVIVGGVLDVPGASMFEKMRYFETKADDLRLRMLREPRGYPASNCNLILPPTHPDADAGFIIMEQVEYPPMSGTNTMCVATALIESGMVEVTEPITTLNLESPAGLIKVTAEVRDGKANSITFENVPAFAVHLDATIEVPEFGPVVVDVAWGGMFYVITETEPLGLMLTPDRAGELARAGEMIKAAAREQLSCQHPENPAVSDITIGVLSGPATNPKATLKNAAVVSTGSLDW
;
A
#
# COMPACT_ATOMS: atom_id res chain seq x y z
N MET A 1 0.04 36.62 -6.26
CA MET A 1 -0.48 35.44 -5.53
C MET A 1 0.47 35.19 -4.38
N ARG A 2 0.01 35.15 -3.13
CA ARG A 2 0.84 34.84 -1.95
C ARG A 2 0.68 33.35 -1.67
N PHE A 3 1.75 32.58 -1.81
CA PHE A 3 1.72 31.15 -1.54
C PHE A 3 2.27 30.90 -0.13
N ASP A 4 1.43 30.38 0.77
CA ASP A 4 1.84 30.11 2.16
C ASP A 4 2.26 28.65 2.38
N LYS A 5 1.68 27.69 1.64
CA LYS A 5 2.02 26.24 1.70
C LYS A 5 1.85 25.58 0.32
N VAL A 6 2.93 25.43 -0.43
CA VAL A 6 2.96 24.75 -1.74
C VAL A 6 3.49 23.34 -1.56
N ILE A 7 2.83 22.35 -2.18
CA ILE A 7 3.31 20.96 -2.27
C ILE A 7 3.56 20.66 -3.74
N HIS A 8 4.72 20.08 -4.03
CA HIS A 8 5.07 19.55 -5.34
C HIS A 8 4.91 18.04 -5.32
N ALA A 9 4.14 17.51 -6.26
CA ALA A 9 3.92 16.08 -6.39
C ALA A 9 3.92 15.64 -7.86
N ILE A 10 4.31 14.39 -8.08
CA ILE A 10 4.22 13.70 -9.36
C ILE A 10 3.07 12.70 -9.24
N ASP A 11 2.12 12.74 -10.17
CA ASP A 11 1.01 11.79 -10.21
C ASP A 11 1.34 10.65 -11.15
N LEU A 12 1.38 9.42 -10.61
CA LEU A 12 1.65 8.19 -11.34
C LEU A 12 0.56 7.15 -11.05
N HIS A 13 0.63 6.03 -11.77
CA HIS A 13 -0.09 4.82 -11.40
C HIS A 13 0.77 3.58 -11.65
N ALA A 14 0.57 2.51 -10.88
CA ALA A 14 1.19 1.21 -11.08
C ALA A 14 0.08 0.16 -11.19
N GLY A 15 -0.01 -0.54 -12.33
CA GLY A 15 -1.11 -1.50 -12.56
C GLY A 15 -2.51 -0.88 -12.63
N GLY A 16 -2.60 0.45 -12.75
CA GLY A 16 -3.85 1.21 -12.71
C GLY A 16 -4.13 1.84 -11.33
N GLU A 17 -3.42 1.40 -10.28
CA GLU A 17 -3.54 1.96 -8.93
C GLU A 17 -2.82 3.32 -8.85
N PRO A 18 -3.51 4.42 -8.48
CA PRO A 18 -2.90 5.73 -8.35
C PRO A 18 -1.87 5.78 -7.22
N GLY A 19 -0.70 6.35 -7.49
CA GLY A 19 0.36 6.57 -6.53
C GLY A 19 0.97 7.95 -6.69
N ARG A 20 0.38 8.96 -6.04
CA ARG A 20 0.93 10.32 -6.01
C ARG A 20 2.23 10.32 -5.19
N VAL A 21 3.26 11.02 -5.63
CA VAL A 21 4.55 11.10 -4.93
C VAL A 21 4.90 12.56 -4.65
N ILE A 22 4.90 12.95 -3.39
CA ILE A 22 5.32 14.28 -2.93
C ILE A 22 6.83 14.36 -2.96
N VAL A 23 7.36 15.28 -3.76
CA VAL A 23 8.80 15.50 -3.98
C VAL A 23 9.29 16.84 -3.44
N GLY A 24 8.40 17.66 -2.88
CA GLY A 24 8.79 18.93 -2.28
C GLY A 24 7.66 19.67 -1.56
N GLY A 25 8.03 20.58 -0.68
CA GLY A 25 7.09 21.41 0.09
C GLY A 25 6.63 20.82 1.44
N VAL A 26 7.21 19.68 1.84
CA VAL A 26 7.03 19.05 3.16
C VAL A 26 8.42 18.86 3.78
N LEU A 27 8.57 19.25 5.05
CA LEU A 27 9.83 19.13 5.77
C LEU A 27 9.96 17.74 6.40
N ASP A 28 11.21 17.36 6.69
CA ASP A 28 11.50 16.18 7.49
C ASP A 28 10.99 16.31 8.92
N VAL A 29 10.82 15.18 9.60
CA VAL A 29 10.28 15.07 10.97
C VAL A 29 11.19 14.24 11.86
N PRO A 30 11.12 14.40 13.20
CA PRO A 30 11.87 13.56 14.12
C PRO A 30 11.50 12.08 14.00
N GLY A 31 12.50 11.21 14.02
CA GLY A 31 12.35 9.75 14.07
C GLY A 31 13.67 9.05 13.72
N ALA A 32 14.03 8.01 14.47
CA ALA A 32 15.22 7.20 14.24
C ALA A 32 15.02 6.13 13.13
N SER A 33 13.78 5.94 12.69
CA SER A 33 13.40 5.05 11.60
C SER A 33 12.29 5.67 10.75
N MET A 34 12.10 5.18 9.52
CA MET A 34 10.94 5.54 8.70
C MET A 34 9.61 5.17 9.37
N PHE A 35 9.59 4.13 10.21
CA PHE A 35 8.45 3.78 11.05
C PHE A 35 8.12 4.89 12.08
N GLU A 36 9.12 5.40 12.80
CA GLU A 36 8.90 6.50 13.73
C GLU A 36 8.47 7.80 13.04
N LYS A 37 9.05 8.11 11.86
CA LYS A 37 8.62 9.25 11.05
C LYS A 37 7.17 9.08 10.58
N MET A 38 6.79 7.89 10.12
CA MET A 38 5.40 7.54 9.79
C MET A 38 4.46 7.78 10.98
N ARG A 39 4.80 7.27 12.16
CA ARG A 39 4.02 7.48 13.40
C ARG A 39 3.93 8.96 13.80
N TYR A 40 4.97 9.75 13.53
CA TYR A 40 4.91 11.19 13.73
C TYR A 40 3.83 11.83 12.85
N PHE A 41 3.82 11.54 11.54
CA PHE A 41 2.79 12.07 10.65
C PHE A 41 1.39 11.63 11.08
N GLU A 42 1.21 10.33 11.34
CA GLU A 42 -0.07 9.78 11.78
C GLU A 42 -0.60 10.43 13.07
N THR A 43 0.26 10.70 14.04
CA THR A 43 -0.19 11.17 15.37
C THR A 43 -0.08 12.69 15.58
N LYS A 44 0.68 13.40 14.75
CA LYS A 44 0.98 14.84 14.93
C LYS A 44 0.72 15.70 13.70
N ALA A 45 0.64 15.12 12.49
CA ALA A 45 0.56 15.86 11.24
C ALA A 45 -0.32 15.18 10.16
N ASP A 46 -1.45 14.58 10.58
CA ASP A 46 -2.38 13.88 9.69
C ASP A 46 -3.08 14.82 8.69
N ASP A 47 -3.01 16.14 8.91
CA ASP A 47 -3.54 17.14 8.00
C ASP A 47 -2.93 17.04 6.59
N LEU A 48 -1.68 16.56 6.48
CA LEU A 48 -1.06 16.29 5.19
C LEU A 48 -1.82 15.20 4.43
N ARG A 49 -2.01 14.03 5.03
CA ARG A 49 -2.70 12.90 4.39
C ARG A 49 -4.12 13.28 4.01
N LEU A 50 -4.87 13.87 4.94
CA LEU A 50 -6.24 14.31 4.67
C LEU A 50 -6.30 15.31 3.51
N ARG A 51 -5.39 16.30 3.48
CA ARG A 51 -5.36 17.29 2.39
C ARG A 51 -5.01 16.69 1.03
N MET A 52 -4.18 15.65 1.00
CA MET A 52 -3.69 15.04 -0.25
C MET A 52 -4.63 13.97 -0.79
N LEU A 53 -5.39 13.30 0.07
CA LEU A 53 -6.23 12.14 -0.28
C LEU A 53 -7.73 12.44 -0.30
N ARG A 54 -8.20 13.47 0.42
CA ARG A 54 -9.62 13.84 0.41
C ARG A 54 -9.94 14.82 -0.71
N GLU A 55 -11.21 14.83 -1.10
CA GLU A 55 -11.72 15.84 -2.02
C GLU A 55 -11.50 17.25 -1.44
N PRO A 56 -11.19 18.24 -2.29
CA PRO A 56 -11.23 18.21 -3.75
C PRO A 56 -9.89 17.82 -4.44
N ARG A 57 -8.88 17.37 -3.69
CA ARG A 57 -7.51 17.13 -4.22
C ARG A 57 -7.19 15.66 -4.48
N GLY A 58 -7.82 14.78 -3.71
CA GLY A 58 -7.81 13.33 -3.89
C GLY A 58 -9.22 12.80 -4.09
N TYR A 59 -9.35 11.49 -4.05
CA TYR A 59 -10.58 10.73 -4.23
C TYR A 59 -10.41 9.35 -3.58
N PRO A 60 -11.48 8.56 -3.36
CA PRO A 60 -11.40 7.35 -2.54
C PRO A 60 -10.28 6.36 -2.92
N ALA A 61 -10.00 6.16 -4.21
CA ALA A 61 -8.94 5.27 -4.68
C ALA A 61 -7.54 5.91 -4.75
N SER A 62 -7.37 7.18 -4.36
CA SER A 62 -6.05 7.82 -4.40
C SER A 62 -5.18 7.38 -3.22
N ASN A 63 -3.91 7.08 -3.51
CA ASN A 63 -2.84 6.93 -2.53
C ASN A 63 -1.81 8.04 -2.72
N CYS A 64 -1.05 8.34 -1.66
CA CYS A 64 -0.02 9.36 -1.70
C CYS A 64 1.22 8.90 -0.94
N ASN A 65 2.38 9.24 -1.47
CA ASN A 65 3.68 8.92 -0.92
C ASN A 65 4.40 10.21 -0.59
N LEU A 66 5.14 10.24 0.50
CA LEU A 66 5.98 11.35 0.89
C LEU A 66 7.44 10.91 0.88
N ILE A 67 8.25 11.49 0.01
CA ILE A 67 9.70 11.29 0.02
C ILE A 67 10.31 12.05 1.19
N LEU A 68 11.17 11.40 1.96
CA LEU A 68 11.92 11.96 3.06
C LEU A 68 13.39 11.52 3.01
N PRO A 69 14.30 12.23 3.70
CA PRO A 69 15.62 11.71 3.97
C PRO A 69 15.52 10.33 4.65
N PRO A 70 16.25 9.31 4.15
CA PRO A 70 16.28 8.02 4.79
C PRO A 70 16.95 8.11 6.16
N THR A 71 16.64 7.13 7.01
CA THR A 71 17.28 6.89 8.31
C THR A 71 18.28 5.75 8.26
N HIS A 72 18.12 4.81 7.32
CA HIS A 72 19.04 3.70 7.12
C HIS A 72 20.25 4.13 6.27
N PRO A 73 21.49 3.81 6.66
CA PRO A 73 22.70 4.26 5.95
C PRO A 73 22.82 3.70 4.52
N ASP A 74 22.25 2.53 4.27
CA ASP A 74 22.27 1.88 2.95
C ASP A 74 21.10 2.28 2.03
N ALA A 75 20.19 3.16 2.48
CA ALA A 75 19.05 3.60 1.69
C ALA A 75 19.38 4.84 0.85
N ASP A 76 18.95 4.82 -0.41
CA ASP A 76 19.07 5.95 -1.34
C ASP A 76 17.99 7.01 -1.09
N ALA A 77 16.80 6.58 -0.64
CA ALA A 77 15.69 7.45 -0.27
C ALA A 77 14.76 6.77 0.75
N GLY A 78 14.15 7.56 1.63
CA GLY A 78 13.06 7.12 2.50
C GLY A 78 11.71 7.55 1.93
N PHE A 79 10.66 6.77 2.19
CA PHE A 79 9.30 7.18 1.84
C PHE A 79 8.27 6.73 2.88
N ILE A 80 7.21 7.53 3.04
CA ILE A 80 6.04 7.20 3.86
C ILE A 80 4.83 7.08 2.94
N ILE A 81 4.04 6.04 3.17
CA ILE A 81 2.83 5.75 2.40
C ILE A 81 1.62 6.28 3.18
N MET A 82 0.69 6.89 2.46
CA MET A 82 -0.52 7.47 2.99
C MET A 82 -1.72 6.93 2.21
N GLU A 83 -2.63 6.26 2.93
CA GLU A 83 -3.89 5.74 2.41
C GLU A 83 -5.08 6.42 3.12
N GLN A 84 -6.31 6.11 2.70
CA GLN A 84 -7.49 6.87 3.12
C GLN A 84 -7.80 6.79 4.61
N VAL A 85 -7.40 5.73 5.30
CA VAL A 85 -7.63 5.56 6.75
C VAL A 85 -6.38 5.23 7.55
N GLU A 86 -5.24 5.01 6.89
CA GLU A 86 -4.04 4.54 7.55
C GLU A 86 -2.75 5.02 6.87
N TYR A 87 -1.64 4.77 7.54
CA TYR A 87 -0.28 4.86 7.01
C TYR A 87 0.30 3.44 7.00
N PRO A 88 0.24 2.72 5.87
CA PRO A 88 0.66 1.32 5.85
C PRO A 88 2.19 1.21 5.88
N PRO A 89 2.73 0.13 6.47
CA PRO A 89 4.18 -0.06 6.51
C PRO A 89 4.83 -0.27 5.13
N MET A 90 4.13 -0.92 4.19
CA MET A 90 4.61 -1.13 2.83
C MET A 90 3.42 -1.34 1.87
N SER A 91 3.51 -0.83 0.65
CA SER A 91 2.56 -1.07 -0.43
C SER A 91 3.29 -1.19 -1.76
N GLY A 92 3.13 -2.32 -2.46
CA GLY A 92 3.93 -2.65 -3.64
C GLY A 92 3.71 -1.70 -4.82
N THR A 93 2.46 -1.31 -5.09
CA THR A 93 2.13 -0.35 -6.16
C THR A 93 2.72 1.02 -5.87
N ASN A 94 2.65 1.46 -4.62
CA ASN A 94 3.26 2.70 -4.17
C ASN A 94 4.79 2.68 -4.27
N THR A 95 5.46 1.59 -3.87
CA THR A 95 6.90 1.40 -4.07
C THR A 95 7.29 1.54 -5.54
N MET A 96 6.51 0.94 -6.46
CA MET A 96 6.75 1.10 -7.89
C MET A 96 6.61 2.55 -8.36
N CYS A 97 5.56 3.26 -7.92
CA CYS A 97 5.39 4.68 -8.23
C CYS A 97 6.53 5.55 -7.67
N VAL A 98 6.98 5.29 -6.44
CA VAL A 98 8.10 6.00 -5.80
C VAL A 98 9.40 5.76 -6.57
N ALA A 99 9.74 4.50 -6.88
CA ALA A 99 10.94 4.18 -7.64
C ALA A 99 10.94 4.87 -9.02
N THR A 100 9.84 4.77 -9.76
CA THR A 100 9.69 5.45 -11.06
C THR A 100 9.81 6.96 -10.92
N ALA A 101 9.15 7.57 -9.94
CA ALA A 101 9.22 9.00 -9.70
C ALA A 101 10.65 9.47 -9.41
N LEU A 102 11.39 8.75 -8.56
CA LEU A 102 12.78 9.08 -8.22
C LEU A 102 13.71 8.98 -9.44
N ILE A 103 13.58 7.91 -10.23
CA ILE A 103 14.40 7.68 -11.43
C ILE A 103 14.10 8.74 -12.50
N GLU A 104 12.83 8.89 -12.89
CA GLU A 104 12.47 9.73 -14.05
C GLU A 104 12.57 11.24 -13.75
N SER A 105 12.55 11.63 -12.47
CA SER A 105 12.81 13.01 -12.06
C SER A 105 14.30 13.33 -11.83
N GLY A 106 15.18 12.32 -11.89
CA GLY A 106 16.61 12.47 -11.62
C GLY A 106 16.94 12.76 -10.15
N MET A 107 16.07 12.36 -9.22
CA MET A 107 16.31 12.51 -7.77
C MET A 107 17.29 11.47 -7.21
N VAL A 108 17.57 10.42 -7.98
CA VAL A 108 18.57 9.39 -7.67
C VAL A 108 19.52 9.23 -8.86
N GLU A 109 20.69 8.63 -8.62
CA GLU A 109 21.61 8.28 -9.70
C GLU A 109 20.99 7.17 -10.56
N VAL A 110 21.04 7.35 -11.88
CA VAL A 110 20.44 6.44 -12.87
C VAL A 110 21.54 5.77 -13.67
N THR A 111 21.54 4.43 -13.67
CA THR A 111 22.42 3.59 -14.49
C THR A 111 21.58 2.81 -15.50
N GLU A 112 21.92 2.90 -16.78
CA GLU A 112 21.26 2.12 -17.84
C GLU A 112 22.13 0.91 -18.24
N PRO A 113 21.51 -0.25 -18.58
CA PRO A 113 20.08 -0.50 -18.71
C PRO A 113 19.38 -0.88 -17.40
N ILE A 114 20.14 -1.02 -16.29
CA ILE A 114 19.62 -1.46 -14.99
C ILE A 114 20.06 -0.49 -13.91
N THR A 115 19.09 0.11 -13.22
CA THR A 115 19.29 0.92 -12.02
C THR A 115 18.87 0.09 -10.80
N THR A 116 19.70 0.07 -9.76
CA THR A 116 19.37 -0.55 -8.47
C THR A 116 19.27 0.51 -7.40
N LEU A 117 18.22 0.45 -6.58
CA LEU A 117 17.98 1.37 -5.47
C LEU A 117 17.63 0.58 -4.21
N ASN A 118 18.02 1.08 -3.06
CA ASN A 118 17.52 0.67 -1.75
C ASN A 118 16.57 1.76 -1.25
N LEU A 119 15.27 1.45 -1.21
CA LEU A 119 14.27 2.37 -0.67
C LEU A 119 13.93 1.98 0.77
N GLU A 120 13.88 2.94 1.67
CA GLU A 120 13.47 2.71 3.05
C GLU A 120 11.99 3.02 3.24
N SER A 121 11.19 1.97 3.43
CA SER A 121 9.79 2.06 3.84
C SER A 121 9.66 1.98 5.37
N PRO A 122 8.50 2.29 5.95
CA PRO A 122 8.26 2.04 7.37
C PRO A 122 8.35 0.54 7.76
N ALA A 123 8.20 -0.39 6.80
CA ALA A 123 8.43 -1.82 7.03
C ALA A 123 9.92 -2.23 6.98
N GLY A 124 10.82 -1.33 6.54
CA GLY A 124 12.24 -1.59 6.37
C GLY A 124 12.73 -1.35 4.93
N LEU A 125 13.94 -1.83 4.66
CA LEU A 125 14.59 -1.71 3.35
C LEU A 125 13.88 -2.55 2.29
N ILE A 126 13.68 -1.95 1.13
CA ILE A 126 13.12 -2.56 -0.07
C ILE A 126 14.15 -2.41 -1.18
N LYS A 127 14.68 -3.53 -1.67
CA LYS A 127 15.63 -3.52 -2.78
C LYS A 127 14.88 -3.46 -4.09
N VAL A 128 15.17 -2.47 -4.90
CA VAL A 128 14.54 -2.21 -6.20
C VAL A 128 15.55 -2.42 -7.32
N THR A 129 15.12 -3.09 -8.37
CA THR A 129 15.80 -3.18 -9.67
C THR A 129 14.87 -2.63 -10.74
N ALA A 130 15.32 -1.62 -11.46
CA ALA A 130 14.57 -0.97 -12.52
C ALA A 130 15.26 -1.17 -13.87
N GLU A 131 14.50 -1.59 -14.88
CA GLU A 131 14.96 -1.53 -16.27
C GLU A 131 14.74 -0.11 -16.80
N VAL A 132 15.83 0.58 -17.11
CA VAL A 132 15.81 1.98 -17.54
C VAL A 132 16.31 2.09 -18.97
N ARG A 133 15.59 2.86 -19.79
CA ARG A 133 15.98 3.18 -21.16
C ARG A 133 15.60 4.61 -21.50
N ASP A 134 16.55 5.38 -22.03
CA ASP A 134 16.33 6.77 -22.44
C ASP A 134 15.77 7.62 -21.27
N GLY A 135 16.26 7.37 -20.05
CA GLY A 135 15.83 8.03 -18.82
C GLY A 135 14.46 7.60 -18.28
N LYS A 136 13.81 6.60 -18.89
CA LYS A 136 12.48 6.10 -18.49
C LYS A 136 12.57 4.76 -17.78
N ALA A 137 11.89 4.61 -16.64
CA ALA A 137 11.77 3.33 -15.95
C ALA A 137 10.67 2.47 -16.60
N ASN A 138 11.07 1.47 -17.39
CA ASN A 138 10.15 0.62 -18.14
C ASN A 138 9.56 -0.51 -17.30
N SER A 139 10.33 -1.04 -16.35
CA SER A 139 9.88 -2.06 -15.41
C SER A 139 10.52 -1.82 -14.05
N ILE A 140 9.77 -2.13 -12.99
CA ILE A 140 10.24 -2.11 -11.61
C ILE A 140 10.06 -3.51 -11.04
N THR A 141 11.14 -4.09 -10.54
CA THR A 141 11.13 -5.30 -9.72
C THR A 141 11.60 -4.91 -8.32
N PHE A 142 10.95 -5.43 -7.28
CA PHE A 142 11.39 -5.20 -5.92
C PHE A 142 11.39 -6.48 -5.09
N GLU A 143 12.36 -6.58 -4.19
CA GLU A 143 12.41 -7.57 -3.13
C GLU A 143 11.75 -6.95 -1.89
N ASN A 144 10.57 -7.48 -1.56
CA ASN A 144 9.78 -7.01 -0.43
C ASN A 144 10.37 -7.50 0.90
N VAL A 145 9.86 -6.96 2.01
CA VAL A 145 10.10 -7.52 3.35
C VAL A 145 9.63 -8.98 3.43
N PRO A 146 10.17 -9.79 4.37
CA PRO A 146 9.73 -11.17 4.56
C PRO A 146 8.21 -11.27 4.70
N ALA A 147 7.61 -12.17 3.92
CA ALA A 147 6.18 -12.48 3.96
C ALA A 147 5.95 -13.81 4.66
N PHE A 148 4.87 -13.91 5.46
CA PHE A 148 4.57 -15.12 6.24
C PHE A 148 3.06 -15.29 6.46
N ALA A 149 2.61 -16.54 6.58
CA ALA A 149 1.24 -16.85 6.99
C ALA A 149 1.10 -16.72 8.52
N VAL A 150 -0.07 -16.27 8.97
CA VAL A 150 -0.44 -16.12 10.38
C VAL A 150 -1.51 -17.15 10.76
N HIS A 151 -2.58 -17.21 9.97
CA HIS A 151 -3.66 -18.19 10.09
C HIS A 151 -3.88 -18.82 8.73
N LEU A 152 -4.10 -20.13 8.69
CA LEU A 152 -4.41 -20.87 7.47
C LEU A 152 -5.73 -21.61 7.66
N ASP A 153 -6.58 -21.59 6.64
CA ASP A 153 -7.87 -22.28 6.60
C ASP A 153 -8.78 -21.95 7.81
N ALA A 154 -8.69 -20.73 8.34
CA ALA A 154 -9.49 -20.31 9.48
C ALA A 154 -10.94 -20.05 9.04
N THR A 155 -11.91 -20.56 9.79
CA THR A 155 -13.32 -20.25 9.54
C THR A 155 -13.76 -19.10 10.44
N ILE A 156 -14.29 -18.04 9.84
CA ILE A 156 -14.86 -16.88 10.54
C ILE A 156 -16.34 -16.71 10.21
N GLU A 157 -17.12 -16.19 11.13
CA GLU A 157 -18.51 -15.83 10.88
C GLU A 157 -18.60 -14.42 10.29
N VAL A 158 -19.11 -14.29 9.07
CA VAL A 158 -19.22 -13.01 8.36
C VAL A 158 -20.69 -12.67 8.13
N PRO A 159 -21.17 -11.47 8.50
CA PRO A 159 -22.53 -11.07 8.18
C PRO A 159 -22.84 -11.16 6.68
N GLU A 160 -24.07 -11.55 6.36
CA GLU A 160 -24.56 -11.84 4.99
C GLU A 160 -23.96 -13.08 4.30
N PHE A 161 -22.76 -13.53 4.69
CA PHE A 161 -22.08 -14.70 4.09
C PHE A 161 -22.09 -15.97 4.96
N GLY A 162 -22.30 -15.85 6.27
CA GLY A 162 -22.20 -16.97 7.21
C GLY A 162 -20.74 -17.41 7.42
N PRO A 163 -20.46 -18.72 7.56
CA PRO A 163 -19.10 -19.20 7.75
C PRO A 163 -18.26 -19.03 6.47
N VAL A 164 -17.14 -18.32 6.57
CA VAL A 164 -16.21 -18.07 5.48
C VAL A 164 -14.83 -18.60 5.86
N VAL A 165 -14.20 -19.38 4.98
CA VAL A 165 -12.82 -19.85 5.14
C VAL A 165 -11.88 -18.76 4.63
N VAL A 166 -10.92 -18.37 5.46
CA VAL A 166 -9.93 -17.33 5.18
C VAL A 166 -8.53 -17.76 5.59
N ASP A 167 -7.54 -17.25 4.87
CA ASP A 167 -6.16 -17.16 5.33
C ASP A 167 -5.87 -15.76 5.85
N VAL A 168 -4.94 -15.65 6.79
CA VAL A 168 -4.37 -14.37 7.22
C VAL A 168 -2.88 -14.41 7.00
N ALA A 169 -2.34 -13.45 6.28
CA ALA A 169 -0.92 -13.39 5.94
C ALA A 169 -0.36 -11.97 6.02
N TRP A 170 0.93 -11.88 6.29
CA TRP A 170 1.73 -10.66 6.22
C TRP A 170 2.50 -10.62 4.89
N GLY A 171 2.44 -9.47 4.22
CA GLY A 171 3.22 -9.18 3.01
C GLY A 171 3.68 -7.72 2.93
N GLY A 172 3.91 -7.09 4.09
CA GLY A 172 4.10 -5.63 4.24
C GLY A 172 2.87 -4.91 4.81
N MET A 173 1.71 -5.57 4.74
CA MET A 173 0.48 -5.31 5.50
C MET A 173 -0.11 -6.66 5.91
N PHE A 174 -1.05 -6.67 6.86
CA PHE A 174 -1.82 -7.86 7.18
C PHE A 174 -3.07 -7.94 6.29
N TYR A 175 -3.19 -9.07 5.60
CA TYR A 175 -4.27 -9.38 4.68
C TYR A 175 -5.14 -10.48 5.26
N VAL A 176 -6.45 -10.36 5.14
CA VAL A 176 -7.36 -11.51 5.14
C VAL A 176 -7.64 -11.88 3.69
N ILE A 177 -7.51 -13.15 3.35
CA ILE A 177 -7.58 -13.65 1.98
C ILE A 177 -8.67 -14.72 1.92
N THR A 178 -9.59 -14.61 0.96
CA THR A 178 -10.61 -15.62 0.73
C THR A 178 -10.95 -15.76 -0.75
N GLU A 179 -11.56 -16.89 -1.10
CA GLU A 179 -11.99 -17.18 -2.47
C GLU A 179 -13.38 -16.59 -2.76
N THR A 180 -13.56 -16.11 -4.00
CA THR A 180 -14.81 -15.49 -4.44
C THR A 180 -15.88 -16.50 -4.81
N GLU A 181 -15.50 -17.68 -5.33
CA GLU A 181 -16.44 -18.68 -5.85
C GLU A 181 -17.39 -19.24 -4.77
N PRO A 182 -16.95 -19.61 -3.56
CA PRO A 182 -17.85 -20.08 -2.50
C PRO A 182 -18.85 -19.01 -2.02
N LEU A 183 -18.49 -17.73 -2.20
CA LEU A 183 -19.29 -16.58 -1.79
C LEU A 183 -20.25 -16.09 -2.89
N GLY A 184 -20.23 -16.72 -4.07
CA GLY A 184 -21.02 -16.28 -5.22
C GLY A 184 -20.59 -14.93 -5.80
N LEU A 185 -19.38 -14.47 -5.47
CA LEU A 185 -18.83 -13.19 -5.94
C LEU A 185 -18.10 -13.36 -7.27
N MET A 186 -18.06 -12.29 -8.07
CA MET A 186 -17.40 -12.30 -9.37
C MET A 186 -16.46 -11.10 -9.53
N LEU A 187 -15.19 -11.39 -9.88
CA LEU A 187 -14.15 -10.37 -10.07
C LEU A 187 -14.26 -9.63 -11.42
N THR A 188 -15.27 -8.77 -11.54
CA THR A 188 -15.48 -7.89 -12.70
C THR A 188 -15.65 -6.42 -12.30
N PRO A 189 -15.29 -5.46 -13.17
CA PRO A 189 -15.38 -4.04 -12.84
C PRO A 189 -16.80 -3.55 -12.50
N ASP A 190 -17.84 -4.09 -13.14
CA ASP A 190 -19.25 -3.74 -12.87
C ASP A 190 -19.73 -4.18 -11.48
N ARG A 191 -18.99 -5.07 -10.82
CA ARG A 191 -19.25 -5.57 -9.47
C ARG A 191 -18.35 -4.94 -8.41
N ALA A 192 -17.53 -3.94 -8.75
CA ALA A 192 -16.53 -3.39 -7.84
C ALA A 192 -17.11 -2.90 -6.50
N GLY A 193 -18.32 -2.30 -6.51
CA GLY A 193 -18.99 -1.88 -5.27
C GLY A 193 -19.42 -3.04 -4.37
N GLU A 194 -19.88 -4.14 -4.97
CA GLU A 194 -20.23 -5.38 -4.25
C GLU A 194 -18.99 -6.03 -3.64
N LEU A 195 -17.90 -6.12 -4.41
CA LEU A 195 -16.62 -6.65 -3.96
C LEU A 195 -16.02 -5.80 -2.83
N ALA A 196 -16.11 -4.47 -2.93
CA ALA A 196 -15.66 -3.56 -1.87
C ALA A 196 -16.45 -3.79 -0.58
N ARG A 197 -17.79 -3.88 -0.65
CA ARG A 197 -18.63 -4.15 0.52
C ARG A 197 -18.30 -5.51 1.13
N ALA A 198 -18.20 -6.56 0.31
CA ALA A 198 -17.87 -7.91 0.77
C ALA A 198 -16.50 -7.95 1.46
N GLY A 199 -15.46 -7.38 0.84
CA GLY A 199 -14.11 -7.34 1.39
C GLY A 199 -14.02 -6.54 2.70
N GLU A 200 -14.75 -5.43 2.83
CA GLU A 200 -14.84 -4.70 4.10
C GLU A 200 -15.55 -5.52 5.20
N MET A 201 -16.66 -6.22 4.89
CA MET A 201 -17.36 -7.08 5.85
C MET A 201 -16.47 -8.25 6.32
N ILE A 202 -15.78 -8.92 5.39
CA ILE A 202 -14.85 -10.02 5.69
C ILE A 202 -13.68 -9.51 6.53
N LYS A 203 -13.10 -8.37 6.17
CA LYS A 203 -12.01 -7.73 6.93
C LYS A 203 -12.44 -7.36 8.35
N ALA A 204 -13.61 -6.76 8.52
CA ALA A 204 -14.14 -6.41 9.84
C ALA A 204 -14.34 -7.67 10.69
N ALA A 205 -15.00 -8.69 10.16
CA ALA A 205 -15.23 -9.96 10.84
C ALA A 205 -13.92 -10.67 11.22
N ALA A 206 -12.95 -10.69 10.30
CA ALA A 206 -11.63 -11.29 10.54
C ALA A 206 -10.86 -10.56 11.64
N ARG A 207 -10.88 -9.22 11.64
CA ARG A 207 -10.22 -8.42 12.67
C ARG A 207 -10.79 -8.67 14.07
N GLU A 208 -12.09 -8.94 14.18
CA GLU A 208 -12.74 -9.27 15.46
C GLU A 208 -12.42 -10.68 15.96
N GLN A 209 -12.23 -11.64 15.04
CA GLN A 209 -12.13 -13.06 15.37
C GLN A 209 -10.70 -13.61 15.36
N LEU A 210 -9.78 -12.95 14.64
CA LEU A 210 -8.42 -13.40 14.43
C LEU A 210 -7.42 -12.30 14.81
N SER A 211 -6.60 -12.56 15.82
CA SER A 211 -5.51 -11.66 16.19
C SER A 211 -4.32 -11.83 15.25
N CYS A 212 -3.70 -10.72 14.84
CA CYS A 212 -2.40 -10.72 14.17
C CYS A 212 -1.55 -9.55 14.67
N GLN A 213 -0.25 -9.82 14.81
CA GLN A 213 0.75 -8.85 15.25
C GLN A 213 2.09 -9.22 14.61
N HIS A 214 2.84 -8.22 14.14
CA HIS A 214 4.13 -8.45 13.53
C HIS A 214 5.15 -8.88 14.59
N PRO A 215 5.88 -10.01 14.41
CA PRO A 215 6.73 -10.58 15.44
C PRO A 215 7.91 -9.67 15.84
N GLU A 216 8.37 -8.84 14.91
CA GLU A 216 9.51 -7.93 15.14
C GLU A 216 9.08 -6.48 15.43
N ASN A 217 7.80 -6.14 15.20
CA ASN A 217 7.27 -4.80 15.48
C ASN A 217 5.84 -4.90 16.01
N PRO A 218 5.66 -5.05 17.33
CA PRO A 218 4.34 -5.23 17.95
C PRO A 218 3.35 -4.07 17.72
N ALA A 219 3.84 -2.89 17.32
CA ALA A 219 2.99 -1.75 16.97
C ALA A 219 2.34 -1.88 15.59
N VAL A 220 2.77 -2.85 14.78
CA VAL A 220 2.11 -3.26 13.55
C VAL A 220 1.24 -4.47 13.89
N SER A 221 -0.06 -4.23 13.95
CA SER A 221 -1.08 -5.21 14.29
C SER A 221 -2.29 -5.04 13.39
N ASP A 222 -3.24 -5.98 13.55
CA ASP A 222 -4.57 -5.96 12.96
C ASP A 222 -4.59 -6.15 11.44
N ILE A 223 -5.67 -6.77 10.98
CA ILE A 223 -5.89 -7.02 9.56
C ILE A 223 -6.39 -5.74 8.92
N THR A 224 -5.69 -5.21 7.91
CA THR A 224 -6.03 -3.92 7.29
C THR A 224 -6.52 -4.03 5.85
N ILE A 225 -6.25 -5.15 5.17
CA ILE A 225 -6.65 -5.36 3.78
C ILE A 225 -7.46 -6.66 3.63
N GLY A 226 -8.57 -6.60 2.90
CA GLY A 226 -9.29 -7.78 2.43
C GLY A 226 -8.90 -8.12 1.01
N VAL A 227 -8.57 -9.38 0.72
CA VAL A 227 -8.22 -9.85 -0.62
C VAL A 227 -9.21 -10.92 -1.04
N LEU A 228 -9.99 -10.58 -2.08
CA LEU A 228 -10.92 -11.50 -2.73
C LEU A 228 -10.22 -12.12 -3.94
N SER A 229 -9.87 -13.40 -3.85
CA SER A 229 -9.17 -14.14 -4.88
C SER A 229 -10.12 -14.98 -5.73
N GLY A 230 -9.77 -15.23 -6.99
CA GLY A 230 -10.58 -16.06 -7.87
C GLY A 230 -9.91 -16.35 -9.21
N PRO A 231 -10.64 -16.98 -10.14
CA PRO A 231 -10.09 -17.44 -11.41
C PRO A 231 -9.55 -16.29 -12.26
N ALA A 232 -8.40 -16.52 -12.89
CA ALA A 232 -7.83 -15.59 -13.84
C ALA A 232 -8.70 -15.47 -15.10
N THR A 233 -8.84 -14.25 -15.63
CA THR A 233 -9.40 -14.03 -16.98
C THR A 233 -8.34 -13.95 -18.06
N ASN A 234 -7.08 -13.72 -17.68
CA ASN A 234 -5.94 -13.74 -18.59
C ASN A 234 -5.32 -15.14 -18.54
N PRO A 235 -5.17 -15.85 -19.68
CA PRO A 235 -4.59 -17.20 -19.70
C PRO A 235 -3.13 -17.27 -19.27
N LYS A 236 -2.43 -16.14 -19.17
CA LYS A 236 -1.07 -16.06 -18.63
C LYS A 236 -1.01 -15.84 -17.12
N ALA A 237 -2.14 -15.57 -16.47
CA ALA A 237 -2.20 -15.34 -15.03
C ALA A 237 -2.68 -16.60 -14.31
N THR A 238 -2.13 -16.83 -13.12
CA THR A 238 -2.53 -17.96 -12.26
C THR A 238 -3.89 -17.69 -11.60
N LEU A 239 -4.04 -16.48 -11.02
CA LEU A 239 -5.25 -16.04 -10.33
C LEU A 239 -5.51 -14.56 -10.66
N LYS A 240 -6.70 -14.11 -10.29
CA LYS A 240 -7.06 -12.69 -10.20
C LYS A 240 -7.46 -12.40 -8.76
N ASN A 241 -7.24 -11.17 -8.32
CA ASN A 241 -7.76 -10.71 -7.04
C ASN A 241 -8.34 -9.29 -7.13
N ALA A 242 -9.12 -8.94 -6.12
CA ALA A 242 -9.45 -7.57 -5.76
C ALA A 242 -9.01 -7.35 -4.31
N ALA A 243 -8.06 -6.44 -4.10
CA ALA A 243 -7.67 -5.97 -2.78
C ALA A 243 -8.55 -4.79 -2.37
N VAL A 244 -9.13 -4.84 -1.17
CA VAL A 244 -10.04 -3.85 -0.64
C VAL A 244 -9.34 -3.00 0.41
N VAL A 245 -9.05 -1.76 0.01
CA VAL A 245 -8.48 -0.70 0.85
C VAL A 245 -9.62 0.11 1.46
N SER A 246 -9.59 0.32 2.77
CA SER A 246 -10.65 1.06 3.46
C SER A 246 -10.60 2.54 3.12
N THR A 247 -11.75 3.12 2.76
CA THR A 247 -11.89 4.57 2.51
C THR A 247 -12.52 5.33 3.68
N GLY A 248 -12.99 4.58 4.69
CA GLY A 248 -13.64 5.02 5.92
C GLY A 248 -13.93 3.81 6.80
N SER A 249 -14.71 4.00 7.87
CA SER A 249 -15.27 2.89 8.65
C SER A 249 -16.37 2.20 7.85
N LEU A 250 -16.46 0.87 7.93
CA LEU A 250 -17.60 0.12 7.40
C LEU A 250 -18.89 0.61 8.07
N ASP A 251 -19.88 0.95 7.24
CA ASP A 251 -21.26 1.22 7.64
C ASP A 251 -22.11 0.03 7.15
N TRP A 252 -22.79 -0.64 8.08
CA TRP A 252 -23.44 -1.95 7.87
C TRP A 252 -24.68 -1.87 6.96
#